data_AF-A0A0A2HS62-F1
#
_entry.id   AF-A0A0A2HS62-F1
#
_cell.length_a   1.000
_cell.length_b   1.000
_cell.length_c   1.000
_cell.angle_alpha   90.00
_cell.angle_beta   90.00
_cell.angle_gamma   90.00
#
_symmetry.space_group_name_H-M   'P 1'
#
loop_
_entity.id
_entity.type
_entity.pdbx_description
1 polymer ?
#
loop_
_entity_poly.entity_id
_entity_poly.type
_entity_poly.pdbx_seq_one_letter_code
_entity_poly.pdbx_strand_id
1 'polypeptide(L)'
;MHNTRTTLITFVAVLLTIGALWLTNRAVTPKQATWDDVLAEGKNGDYRIITTDKLARLYQQDPGSLLLVDTRQEWEFRTGHLQGAVNFPMEPTAWARWRKAAELETFLGPDKDRTVVFY
;
A
#
# COMPACT_ATOMS: atom_id res chain seq x y z
N MET A 1 -1.96 53.08 -3.50
CA MET A 1 -0.90 52.91 -4.52
C MET A 1 -0.43 51.46 -4.42
N HIS A 2 -0.81 50.61 -5.36
CA HIS A 2 -0.44 49.20 -5.31
C HIS A 2 1.03 49.06 -5.76
N ASN A 3 1.88 48.51 -4.90
CA ASN A 3 3.32 48.48 -5.11
C ASN A 3 3.65 47.40 -6.14
N THR A 4 4.33 47.75 -7.24
CA THR A 4 4.65 46.82 -8.35
C THR A 4 5.35 45.54 -7.90
N ARG A 5 6.11 45.60 -6.80
CA ARG A 5 6.71 44.42 -6.15
C ARG A 5 5.68 43.43 -5.60
N THR A 6 4.59 43.92 -5.00
CA THR A 6 3.53 43.08 -4.46
C THR A 6 2.81 42.35 -5.58
N THR A 7 2.52 43.04 -6.70
CA THR A 7 1.91 42.42 -7.89
C THR A 7 2.79 41.32 -8.46
N LEU A 8 4.10 41.56 -8.56
CA LEU A 8 5.05 40.57 -9.07
C LEU A 8 5.08 39.31 -8.20
N ILE A 9 5.12 39.46 -6.87
CA ILE A 9 5.13 38.34 -5.94
C ILE A 9 3.83 37.54 -6.04
N THR A 10 2.67 38.20 -6.12
CA THR A 10 1.38 37.52 -6.31
C THR A 10 1.35 36.72 -7.60
N PHE A 11 1.85 37.27 -8.71
CA PHE A 11 1.92 36.54 -9.98
C PHE A 11 2.82 35.31 -9.90
N VAL A 12 4.00 35.43 -9.28
CA VAL A 12 4.90 34.29 -9.08
C VAL A 12 4.25 33.22 -8.22
N ALA A 13 3.58 33.59 -7.11
CA ALA A 13 2.89 32.63 -6.25
C ALA A 13 1.76 31.88 -6.99
N VAL A 14 0.98 32.58 -7.82
CA VAL A 14 -0.08 31.97 -8.63
C VAL A 14 0.53 31.01 -9.66
N LEU A 15 1.59 31.41 -10.36
CA LEU A 15 2.27 30.56 -11.35
C LEU A 15 2.88 29.31 -10.71
N LEU A 16 3.51 29.45 -9.54
CA LEU A 16 4.03 28.31 -8.77
C LEU A 16 2.90 27.36 -8.36
N THR A 17 1.76 27.89 -7.93
CA THR A 17 0.61 27.08 -7.52
C THR A 17 0.00 26.32 -8.70
N ILE A 18 -0.17 26.98 -9.86
CA ILE A 18 -0.66 26.34 -11.09
C ILE A 18 0.33 25.28 -11.57
N GLY A 19 1.63 25.59 -11.56
CA GLY A 19 2.69 24.66 -11.94
C GLY A 19 2.73 23.43 -11.03
N ALA A 20 2.61 23.63 -9.72
CA ALA A 20 2.50 22.55 -8.75
C ALA A 20 1.25 21.70 -8.99
N LEU A 21 0.08 22.33 -9.17
CA LEU A 21 -1.18 21.62 -9.42
C LEU A 21 -1.14 20.78 -10.70
N TRP A 22 -0.51 21.31 -11.75
CA TRP A 22 -0.31 20.58 -13.00
C TRP A 22 0.66 19.42 -12.84
N LEU A 23 1.75 19.60 -12.09
CA LEU A 23 2.72 18.54 -11.83
C LEU A 23 2.10 17.40 -11.01
N THR A 24 1.29 17.72 -9.99
CA THR A 24 0.70 16.73 -9.08
C THR A 24 -0.53 16.02 -9.64
N ASN A 25 -1.28 16.64 -10.57
CA ASN A 25 -2.44 16.03 -11.22
C ASN A 25 -2.15 15.35 -12.57
N ARG A 26 -0.87 15.16 -12.92
CA ARG A 26 -0.53 14.37 -14.11
C ARG A 26 -0.97 12.92 -13.92
N ALA A 27 -1.76 12.42 -14.87
CA ALA A 27 -2.11 11.01 -14.91
C ALA A 27 -0.82 10.17 -15.03
N VAL A 28 -0.52 9.38 -14.01
CA VAL A 28 0.54 8.38 -14.07
C VAL A 28 -0.03 7.20 -14.82
N THR A 29 0.45 6.94 -16.04
CA THR A 29 0.09 5.71 -16.75
C THR A 29 0.61 4.52 -15.93
N PRO A 30 -0.26 3.62 -15.44
CA PRO A 30 0.20 2.46 -14.70
C PRO A 30 1.09 1.61 -15.61
N LYS A 31 2.33 1.34 -15.21
CA LYS A 31 3.15 0.33 -15.87
C LYS A 31 2.43 -1.01 -15.69
N GLN A 32 2.20 -1.76 -16.77
CA GLN A 32 1.75 -3.14 -16.64
C GLN A 32 2.90 -3.96 -16.04
N ALA A 33 2.67 -4.51 -14.85
CA ALA A 33 3.64 -5.39 -14.20
C ALA A 33 3.67 -6.75 -14.91
N THR A 34 4.86 -7.23 -15.20
CA THR A 34 5.10 -8.59 -15.68
C THR A 34 5.24 -9.55 -14.50
N TRP A 35 5.21 -10.85 -14.77
CA TRP A 35 5.43 -11.84 -13.71
C TRP A 35 6.84 -11.80 -13.13
N ASP A 36 7.83 -11.46 -13.96
CA ASP A 36 9.21 -11.26 -13.51
C ASP A 36 9.33 -10.05 -12.57
N ASP A 37 8.58 -8.96 -12.82
CA ASP A 37 8.53 -7.81 -11.90
C ASP A 37 8.01 -8.24 -10.52
N VAL A 38 6.98 -9.10 -10.46
CA VAL A 38 6.42 -9.60 -9.20
C VAL A 38 7.42 -10.47 -8.44
N LEU A 39 8.10 -11.37 -9.13
CA LEU A 39 9.12 -12.24 -8.53
C LEU A 39 10.33 -11.42 -8.02
N ALA A 40 10.73 -10.39 -8.78
CA ALA A 40 11.79 -9.48 -8.38
C ALA A 40 11.41 -8.67 -7.14
N GLU A 41 10.18 -8.16 -7.07
CA GLU A 41 9.68 -7.43 -5.90
C GLU A 41 9.65 -8.32 -4.65
N GLY A 42 9.13 -9.55 -4.76
CA GLY A 42 9.14 -10.52 -3.65
C GLY A 42 10.56 -10.81 -3.13
N LYS A 43 11.50 -11.00 -4.06
CA LYS A 43 12.92 -11.18 -3.71
C LYS A 43 13.51 -9.95 -3.01
N ASN A 44 13.21 -8.74 -3.49
CA ASN A 44 13.72 -7.49 -2.91
C ASN A 44 13.14 -7.20 -1.53
N GLY A 45 11.88 -7.58 -1.30
CA GLY A 45 11.18 -7.41 -0.02
C GLY A 45 11.36 -8.57 0.96
N ASP A 46 12.13 -9.60 0.59
CA ASP A 46 12.35 -10.82 1.37
C ASP A 46 11.04 -11.55 1.77
N TYR A 47 10.11 -11.63 0.81
CA TYR A 47 8.87 -12.38 0.97
C TYR A 47 8.60 -13.30 -0.22
N ARG A 48 7.78 -14.33 0.00
CA ARG A 48 7.44 -15.32 -1.01
C ARG A 48 6.15 -14.95 -1.72
N ILE A 49 6.11 -15.18 -3.02
CA ILE A 49 4.88 -15.05 -3.82
C ILE A 49 4.06 -16.34 -3.71
N ILE A 50 2.76 -16.19 -3.47
CA ILE A 50 1.80 -17.30 -3.46
C ILE A 50 0.72 -17.06 -4.53
N THR A 51 0.43 -18.08 -5.32
CA THR A 51 -0.66 -18.04 -6.30
C THR A 51 -2.00 -18.25 -5.63
N THR A 52 -3.07 -17.70 -6.20
CA THR A 52 -4.45 -17.87 -5.73
C THR A 52 -4.83 -19.34 -5.51
N ASP A 53 -4.50 -20.24 -6.44
CA ASP A 53 -4.82 -21.67 -6.31
C ASP A 53 -4.14 -22.32 -5.09
N LYS A 54 -2.87 -21.99 -4.87
CA LYS A 54 -2.11 -22.48 -3.72
C LYS A 54 -2.67 -21.94 -2.41
N LEU A 55 -3.02 -20.65 -2.37
CA LEU A 55 -3.65 -20.04 -1.19
C LEU A 55 -5.00 -20.70 -0.90
N ALA A 56 -5.84 -20.90 -1.91
CA ALA A 56 -7.14 -21.55 -1.76
C ALA A 56 -7.02 -22.97 -1.22
N ARG A 57 -6.03 -23.75 -1.69
CA ARG A 57 -5.76 -25.10 -1.16
C ARG A 57 -5.36 -25.08 0.31
N LEU A 58 -4.41 -24.21 0.70
CA LEU A 58 -3.98 -24.10 2.09
C LEU A 58 -5.15 -23.66 2.99
N TYR A 59 -5.91 -22.66 2.54
CA TYR A 59 -7.07 -22.14 3.25
C TYR A 59 -8.17 -23.20 3.46
N GLN A 60 -8.40 -24.08 2.48
CA GLN A 60 -9.40 -25.16 2.61
C GLN A 60 -8.92 -26.33 3.46
N GLN A 61 -7.62 -26.60 3.49
CA GLN A 61 -7.04 -27.73 4.22
C GLN A 61 -6.89 -27.45 5.71
N ASP A 62 -6.33 -26.29 6.06
CA ASP A 62 -6.12 -25.88 7.45
C ASP A 62 -6.20 -24.35 7.56
N PRO A 63 -7.42 -23.79 7.68
CA PRO A 63 -7.63 -22.35 7.81
C PRO A 63 -6.87 -21.73 9.00
N GLY A 64 -6.61 -22.51 10.06
CA GLY A 64 -5.95 -22.02 11.28
C GLY A 64 -4.43 -21.90 11.15
N SER A 65 -3.83 -22.53 10.14
CA SER A 65 -2.39 -22.49 9.88
C SER A 65 -1.89 -21.16 9.30
N LEU A 66 -2.81 -20.29 8.84
CA LEU A 66 -2.49 -19.04 8.15
C LEU A 66 -3.08 -17.84 8.91
N LEU A 67 -2.30 -16.77 9.04
CA LEU A 67 -2.84 -15.45 9.29
C LEU A 67 -3.07 -14.73 7.95
N LEU A 68 -4.32 -14.51 7.59
CA LEU A 68 -4.70 -13.70 6.44
C LEU A 68 -4.79 -12.23 6.85
N VAL A 69 -4.00 -11.36 6.22
CA VAL A 69 -3.99 -9.92 6.49
C VAL A 69 -4.42 -9.16 5.24
N ASP A 70 -5.59 -8.54 5.32
CA ASP A 70 -6.12 -7.67 4.27
C ASP A 70 -5.53 -6.27 4.41
N THR A 71 -4.78 -5.82 3.41
CA THR A 71 -4.07 -4.53 3.46
C THR A 71 -4.88 -3.34 2.94
N ARG A 72 -6.11 -3.60 2.47
CA ARG A 72 -7.00 -2.58 1.90
C ARG A 72 -7.57 -1.65 2.95
N GLN A 73 -8.24 -0.59 2.49
CA GLN A 73 -8.92 0.35 3.38
C GLN A 73 -10.05 -0.34 4.14
N GLU A 74 -10.34 0.13 5.36
CA GLU A 74 -11.33 -0.48 6.24
C GLU A 74 -12.71 -0.60 5.58
N TRP A 75 -13.11 0.40 4.79
CA TRP A 75 -14.39 0.38 4.10
C TRP A 75 -14.46 -0.73 3.04
N GLU A 76 -13.36 -1.05 2.34
CA GLU A 76 -13.29 -2.16 1.39
C GLU A 76 -13.39 -3.50 2.11
N PHE A 77 -12.65 -3.63 3.22
CA PHE A 77 -12.70 -4.82 4.05
C PHE A 77 -14.13 -5.12 4.54
N ARG A 78 -14.85 -4.11 5.03
CA ARG A 78 -16.24 -4.25 5.50
C ARG A 78 -17.21 -4.68 4.40
N THR A 79 -16.96 -4.32 3.14
CA THR A 79 -17.82 -4.71 2.02
C THR A 79 -17.64 -6.16 1.59
N GLY A 80 -16.52 -6.79 1.95
CA GLY A 80 -16.24 -8.19 1.66
C GLY A 80 -14.75 -8.51 1.77
N HIS A 81 -14.45 -9.59 2.48
CA HIS A 81 -13.08 -10.08 2.73
C HIS A 81 -13.09 -11.61 2.92
N LEU A 82 -11.90 -12.23 2.90
CA LEU A 82 -11.77 -13.66 3.18
C LEU A 82 -12.15 -13.95 4.63
N GLN A 83 -12.98 -14.96 4.87
CA GLN A 83 -13.44 -15.29 6.23
C GLN A 83 -12.23 -15.65 7.12
N GLY A 84 -12.17 -15.02 8.30
CA GLY A 84 -11.05 -15.17 9.23
C GLY A 84 -9.87 -14.25 8.97
N ALA A 85 -9.89 -13.45 7.90
CA ALA A 85 -8.89 -12.41 7.69
C ALA A 85 -9.04 -11.26 8.70
N VAL A 86 -7.91 -10.63 9.01
CA VAL A 86 -7.83 -9.41 9.80
C VAL A 86 -7.40 -8.25 8.90
N ASN A 87 -7.87 -7.04 9.18
CA ASN A 87 -7.54 -5.87 8.37
C ASN A 87 -6.40 -5.06 8.98
N PHE A 88 -5.40 -4.73 8.16
CA PHE A 88 -4.34 -3.79 8.48
C PHE A 88 -4.15 -2.82 7.29
N PRO A 89 -4.89 -1.70 7.24
CA PRO A 89 -4.81 -0.78 6.12
C PRO A 89 -3.38 -0.24 5.92
N MET A 90 -2.83 -0.41 4.71
CA MET A 90 -1.47 0.03 4.38
C MET A 90 -1.43 0.79 3.06
N GLU A 91 -0.87 1.99 3.09
CA GLU A 91 -0.58 2.73 1.86
C GLU A 91 0.69 2.18 1.22
N PRO A 92 0.75 2.01 -0.11
CA PRO A 92 1.88 1.38 -0.82
C PRO A 92 3.06 2.34 -0.97
N THR A 93 3.52 2.93 0.14
CA THR A 93 4.63 3.89 0.16
C THR A 93 5.67 3.47 1.21
N ALA A 94 6.95 3.77 0.93
CA ALA A 94 8.02 3.53 1.91
C ALA A 94 7.80 4.31 3.21
N TRP A 95 7.26 5.53 3.12
CA TRP A 95 6.94 6.35 4.28
C TRP A 95 5.86 5.71 5.18
N ALA A 96 4.79 5.19 4.59
CA ALA A 96 3.74 4.51 5.34
C ALA A 96 4.27 3.24 6.02
N ARG A 97 5.05 2.42 5.29
CA ARG A 97 5.70 1.23 5.83
C ARG A 97 6.57 1.56 7.05
N TRP A 98 7.40 2.59 6.94
CA TRP A 98 8.25 3.02 8.05
C TRP A 98 7.42 3.50 9.26
N ARG A 99 6.42 4.35 9.02
CA ARG A 99 5.59 4.94 10.08
C ARG A 99 4.72 3.88 10.81
N LYS A 100 4.27 2.86 10.09
CA LYS A 100 3.37 1.80 10.62
C LYS A 100 4.11 0.56 11.12
N ALA A 101 5.44 0.52 11.08
CA ALA A 101 6.23 -0.68 11.39
C ALA A 101 5.96 -1.23 12.81
N ALA A 102 5.96 -0.37 13.82
CA ALA A 102 5.71 -0.79 15.21
C ALA A 102 4.27 -1.26 15.45
N GLU A 103 3.30 -0.60 14.80
CA GLU A 103 1.88 -0.98 14.85
C GLU A 103 1.66 -2.33 14.18
N LEU A 104 2.30 -2.56 13.03
CA LEU A 104 2.28 -3.83 12.32
C LEU A 104 2.91 -4.95 13.16
N GLU A 105 4.06 -4.70 13.81
CA GLU A 105 4.69 -5.68 14.69
C GLU A 105 3.76 -6.09 15.84
N THR A 106 3.14 -5.10 16.48
CA THR A 106 2.17 -5.34 17.56
C THR A 106 0.96 -6.13 17.06
N PHE A 107 0.46 -5.79 15.87
CA PHE A 107 -0.66 -6.45 15.22
C PHE A 107 -0.36 -7.92 14.86
N LEU A 108 0.83 -8.19 14.32
CA LEU A 108 1.26 -9.55 13.98
C LEU A 108 1.52 -10.42 15.21
N GLY A 109 1.86 -9.79 16.33
CA GLY A 109 2.06 -10.45 17.61
C GLY A 109 3.43 -11.15 17.74
N PRO A 110 3.61 -11.92 18.83
CA PRO A 110 4.91 -12.47 19.21
C PRO A 110 5.30 -13.73 18.43
N ASP A 111 4.34 -14.46 17.86
CA ASP A 111 4.59 -15.68 17.10
C ASP A 111 5.22 -15.34 15.74
N LYS A 112 6.51 -15.66 15.58
CA LYS A 112 7.29 -15.43 14.37
C LYS A 112 7.35 -16.64 13.44
N ASP A 113 6.83 -17.79 13.87
CA ASP A 113 6.84 -19.03 13.08
C ASP A 113 5.53 -19.22 12.30
N ARG A 114 4.48 -18.49 12.66
CA ARG A 114 3.21 -18.47 11.93
C ARG A 114 3.38 -17.96 10.50
N THR A 115 2.75 -18.67 9.56
CA THR A 115 2.66 -18.22 8.17
C THR A 115 1.67 -17.06 8.06
N VAL A 116 2.13 -15.92 7.55
CA VAL A 116 1.30 -14.74 7.29
C VAL A 116 1.18 -14.53 5.78
N VAL A 117 -0.04 -14.29 5.30
CA VAL A 117 -0.30 -13.97 3.90
C VAL A 117 -0.98 -12.61 3.84
N PHE A 118 -0.29 -11.65 3.25
CA PHE A 118 -0.85 -10.34 2.92
C PHE A 118 -1.55 -10.41 1.56
N TYR A 119 -2.71 -9.77 1.47
CA TYR A 119 -3.47 -9.64 0.23
C TYR A 119 -4.17 -8.28 0.11
#